data_AF-A0A2G6IJ92-F1
#
_entry.id   AF-A0A2G6IJ92-F1
#
_cell.length_a   1.000
_cell.length_b   1.000
_cell.length_c   1.000
_cell.angle_alpha   90.00
_cell.angle_beta   90.00
_cell.angle_gamma   90.00
#
_symmetry.space_group_name_H-M   'P 1'
#
loop_
_entity.id
_entity.type
_entity.pdbx_description
1 polymer ?
#
loop_
_entity_poly.entity_id
_entity_poly.type
_entity_poly.pdbx_seq_one_letter_code
_entity_poly.pdbx_strand_id
1 'polypeptide(L)'
;MRAVLAIAMIIGWAGAASPQVADPALLAPPASEAPAPPEAGRRCDVTGSRCIAVSSYVPDVCAQIDYAARDAGLDVHFFVRLLWQESRFDANAISPAGAQGIAQFMPGTARRRGLADPFNPAEAIIASARYLSELEQTFGSLGLAAVAYNAGEDRAAAFLGGNDWLPAETEAYVSLITGLTAKDWREGAAPPDLRLDPVKPFRQACVSQARGRGIVAFRPPDGQARPWGAILYANARRSAVERRVSGLRRAGHLEGMEVSFVRRRMPAQPRPVHTAQIGADSRSGAASHCARLTARGVACIVLKNDL
;
A
#
# COMPACT_ATOMS: atom_id res chain seq x y z
N MET A 1 19.29 71.58 60.29
CA MET A 1 19.56 71.15 61.69
C MET A 1 19.00 69.74 61.86
N ARG A 2 19.77 68.87 62.51
CA ARG A 2 19.54 67.42 62.68
C ARG A 2 18.43 67.12 63.71
N ALA A 3 17.63 66.09 63.45
CA ALA A 3 16.94 65.23 64.42
C ALA A 3 16.71 63.89 63.68
N VAL A 4 17.27 62.71 64.00
CA VAL A 4 17.44 61.92 65.24
C VAL A 4 16.14 61.32 65.77
N LEU A 5 16.12 59.97 65.80
CA LEU A 5 15.24 59.04 66.53
C LEU A 5 13.78 58.92 65.99
N ALA A 6 13.09 57.79 66.05
CA ALA A 6 13.31 56.51 66.71
C ALA A 6 12.51 55.39 66.01
N ILE A 7 12.96 54.17 66.32
CA ILE A 7 12.47 52.86 65.92
C ILE A 7 11.04 52.61 66.43
N ALA A 8 10.18 52.06 65.56
CA ALA A 8 8.97 51.34 65.94
C ALA A 8 9.02 49.93 65.35
N MET A 9 9.20 48.93 66.21
CA MET A 9 9.01 47.52 65.87
C MET A 9 7.51 47.27 65.68
N ILE A 10 7.12 46.79 64.50
CA ILE A 10 5.81 46.19 64.28
C ILE A 10 6.02 44.72 63.96
N ILE A 11 5.47 43.90 64.85
CA ILE A 11 5.41 42.44 64.81
C ILE A 11 4.52 42.05 63.62
N GLY A 12 5.13 41.55 62.54
CA GLY A 12 4.45 41.01 61.37
C GLY A 12 4.27 39.50 61.48
N TRP A 13 3.02 39.05 61.48
CA TRP A 13 2.61 37.65 61.49
C TRP A 13 3.30 36.79 60.41
N ALA A 14 3.77 35.61 60.82
CA ALA A 14 4.16 34.54 59.91
C ALA A 14 2.91 33.96 59.23
N GLY A 15 2.57 34.47 58.04
CA GLY A 15 1.67 33.79 57.13
C GLY A 15 2.38 32.59 56.52
N ALA A 16 1.98 31.38 56.92
CA ALA A 16 2.42 30.15 56.26
C ALA A 16 1.95 30.17 54.80
N ALA A 17 2.90 30.33 53.87
CA ALA A 17 2.65 30.18 52.45
C ALA A 17 2.29 28.72 52.14
N SER A 18 1.11 28.49 51.60
CA SER A 18 0.72 27.19 51.06
C SER A 18 1.67 26.83 49.90
N PRO A 19 2.15 25.57 49.80
CA PRO A 19 2.94 25.16 48.65
C PRO A 19 2.05 25.17 47.40
N GLN A 20 2.38 26.01 46.43
CA GLN A 20 1.77 25.97 45.12
C GLN A 20 2.18 24.65 44.45
N VAL A 21 1.21 23.77 44.25
CA VAL A 21 1.36 22.59 43.40
C VAL A 21 1.53 23.10 41.98
N ALA A 22 2.70 22.87 41.39
CA ALA A 22 2.97 23.19 39.99
C ALA A 22 1.99 22.43 39.09
N ASP A 23 1.32 23.17 38.21
CA ASP A 23 0.34 22.65 37.26
C ASP A 23 1.06 21.75 36.23
N PRO A 24 0.75 20.44 36.13
CA PRO A 24 1.49 19.49 35.29
C PRO A 24 1.30 19.70 33.77
N ALA A 25 0.58 20.74 33.35
CA ALA A 25 0.12 20.92 31.97
C ALA A 25 1.16 21.49 31.00
N LEU A 26 2.37 21.86 31.45
CA LEU A 26 3.41 22.45 30.61
C LEU A 26 4.62 21.54 30.49
N LEU A 27 4.49 20.37 29.84
CA LEU A 27 5.61 19.62 29.25
C LEU A 27 5.12 18.48 28.31
N ALA A 28 3.98 18.66 27.64
CA ALA A 28 3.62 17.77 26.53
C ALA A 28 4.40 18.20 25.28
N PRO A 29 5.23 17.33 24.65
CA PRO A 29 5.76 17.62 23.32
C PRO A 29 4.60 17.85 22.35
N PRO A 30 4.75 18.70 21.31
CA PRO A 30 3.70 18.88 20.32
C PRO A 30 3.36 17.49 19.76
N ALA A 31 2.07 17.14 19.81
CA ALA A 31 1.57 15.95 19.19
C ALA A 31 2.03 15.98 17.73
N SER A 32 2.84 15.00 17.33
CA SER A 32 3.17 14.77 15.93
C SER A 32 1.85 14.76 15.16
N GLU A 33 1.64 15.77 14.33
CA GLU A 33 0.46 15.84 13.45
C GLU A 33 0.39 14.51 12.71
N ALA A 34 -0.68 13.76 12.97
CA ALA A 34 -0.96 12.57 12.19
C ALA A 34 -1.05 12.98 10.72
N PRO A 35 -0.52 12.19 9.78
CA PRO A 35 -0.59 12.52 8.37
C PRO A 35 -2.03 12.81 7.97
N ALA A 36 -2.24 13.92 7.26
CA ALA A 36 -3.55 14.33 6.78
C ALA A 36 -4.23 13.15 6.05
N PRO A 37 -5.57 13.00 6.19
CA PRO A 37 -6.28 11.93 5.52
C PRO A 37 -5.98 11.98 4.01
N PRO A 38 -5.82 10.83 3.34
CA PRO A 38 -5.56 10.82 1.91
C PRO A 38 -6.66 11.63 1.20
N GLU A 39 -6.29 12.70 0.50
CA GLU A 39 -7.22 13.37 -0.41
C GLU A 39 -7.83 12.29 -1.33
N ALA A 40 -9.16 12.26 -1.45
CA ALA A 40 -9.87 11.14 -2.07
C ALA A 40 -9.40 10.78 -3.51
N GLY A 41 -8.67 11.68 -4.18
CA GLY A 41 -8.09 11.49 -5.50
C GLY A 41 -6.55 11.48 -5.57
N ARG A 42 -5.83 11.37 -4.45
CA ARG A 42 -4.35 11.39 -4.42
C ARG A 42 -3.77 10.35 -3.44
N ARG A 43 -2.63 9.79 -3.80
CA ARG A 43 -1.84 8.87 -2.97
C ARG A 43 -0.37 9.28 -3.01
N CYS A 44 0.26 9.42 -1.85
CA CYS A 44 1.62 9.92 -1.73
C CYS A 44 2.54 8.88 -1.09
N ASP A 45 3.84 9.04 -1.30
CA ASP A 45 4.85 8.29 -0.57
C ASP A 45 4.90 8.71 0.92
N VAL A 46 5.72 8.02 1.70
CA VAL A 46 5.86 8.24 3.15
C VAL A 46 6.28 9.66 3.53
N THR A 47 6.92 10.39 2.60
CA THR A 47 7.36 11.77 2.83
C THR A 47 6.31 12.81 2.42
N GLY A 48 5.27 12.40 1.69
CA GLY A 48 4.30 13.30 1.08
C GLY A 48 4.84 14.11 -0.12
N SER A 49 6.11 13.94 -0.48
CA SER A 49 6.76 14.72 -1.54
C SER A 49 6.44 14.19 -2.94
N ARG A 50 6.06 12.92 -3.05
CA ARG A 50 5.76 12.28 -4.33
C ARG A 50 4.37 11.70 -4.31
N CYS A 51 3.52 12.23 -5.16
CA CYS A 51 2.12 11.87 -5.18
C CYS A 51 1.66 11.50 -6.57
N ILE A 52 0.72 10.57 -6.62
CA ILE A 52 0.01 10.15 -7.82
C ILE A 52 -1.44 10.56 -7.63
N ALA A 53 -1.94 11.42 -8.50
CA ALA A 53 -3.32 11.86 -8.49
C ALA A 53 -4.14 11.18 -9.60
N VAL A 54 -5.43 11.01 -9.38
CA VAL A 54 -6.36 10.44 -10.38
C VAL A 54 -6.38 11.29 -11.66
N SER A 55 -6.34 12.63 -11.52
CA SER A 55 -6.41 13.59 -12.63
C SER A 55 -5.15 13.60 -13.52
N SER A 56 -3.99 13.24 -12.97
CA SER A 56 -2.69 13.23 -13.65
C SER A 56 -2.04 11.84 -13.61
N TYR A 57 -2.86 10.79 -13.51
CA TYR A 57 -2.42 9.45 -13.11
C TYR A 57 -1.23 8.91 -13.91
N VAL A 58 -1.32 8.89 -15.24
CA VAL A 58 -0.24 8.35 -16.08
C VAL A 58 1.04 9.20 -16.02
N PRO A 59 0.99 10.54 -16.19
CA PRO A 59 2.16 11.39 -15.96
C PRO A 59 2.82 11.18 -14.59
N ASP A 60 2.03 11.11 -13.52
CA ASP A 60 2.55 10.95 -12.16
C ASP A 60 3.17 9.55 -11.95
N VAL A 61 2.51 8.49 -12.43
CA VAL A 61 3.06 7.13 -12.42
C VAL A 61 4.40 7.08 -13.16
N CYS A 62 4.46 7.64 -14.38
CA CYS A 62 5.69 7.66 -15.16
C CYS A 62 6.80 8.47 -14.46
N ALA A 63 6.48 9.59 -13.82
CA ALA A 63 7.45 10.36 -13.02
C ALA A 63 7.92 9.57 -11.79
N GLN A 64 7.04 8.81 -11.16
CA GLN A 64 7.37 7.98 -10.00
C GLN A 64 8.25 6.78 -10.37
N ILE A 65 7.98 6.12 -11.51
CA ILE A 65 8.83 5.06 -12.06
C ILE A 65 10.23 5.60 -12.35
N ASP A 66 10.30 6.76 -13.02
CA ASP A 66 11.55 7.44 -13.37
C ASP A 66 12.39 7.80 -12.14
N TYR A 67 11.74 8.18 -11.05
CA TYR A 67 12.41 8.43 -9.77
C TYR A 67 12.87 7.14 -9.10
N ALA A 68 11.96 6.19 -8.90
CA ALA A 68 12.22 4.97 -8.15
C ALA A 68 13.30 4.11 -8.80
N ALA A 69 13.32 4.03 -10.14
CA ALA A 69 14.39 3.36 -10.86
C ALA A 69 15.76 4.00 -10.60
N ARG A 70 15.86 5.34 -10.66
CA ARG A 70 17.12 6.04 -10.37
C ARG A 70 17.57 5.89 -8.92
N ASP A 71 16.64 5.98 -7.97
CA ASP A 71 16.92 5.78 -6.53
C ASP A 71 17.47 4.37 -6.26
N ALA A 72 16.92 3.36 -6.95
CA ALA A 72 17.33 1.98 -6.80
C ALA A 72 18.53 1.58 -7.69
N GLY A 73 18.97 2.41 -8.63
CA GLY A 73 19.97 2.03 -9.63
C GLY A 73 19.50 0.97 -10.63
N LEU A 74 18.19 0.87 -10.86
CA LEU A 74 17.56 -0.11 -11.76
C LEU A 74 17.37 0.48 -13.16
N ASP A 75 17.49 -0.34 -14.21
CA ASP A 75 17.14 0.09 -15.57
C ASP A 75 15.67 0.49 -15.66
N VAL A 76 15.42 1.76 -16.00
CA VAL A 76 14.06 2.34 -16.00
C VAL A 76 13.17 1.73 -17.09
N HIS A 77 13.75 1.23 -18.18
CA HIS A 77 13.03 0.63 -19.29
C HIS A 77 12.64 -0.82 -19.01
N PHE A 78 13.48 -1.58 -18.32
CA PHE A 78 13.11 -2.84 -17.70
C PHE A 78 11.96 -2.63 -16.70
N PHE A 79 12.10 -1.66 -15.80
CA PHE A 79 11.15 -1.46 -14.72
C PHE A 79 9.74 -1.06 -15.20
N VAL A 80 9.66 -0.14 -16.16
CA VAL A 80 8.37 0.28 -16.76
C VAL A 80 7.68 -0.87 -17.49
N ARG A 81 8.44 -1.73 -18.20
CA ARG A 81 7.91 -2.90 -18.90
C ARG A 81 7.40 -3.95 -17.91
N LEU A 82 8.13 -4.15 -16.80
CA LEU A 82 7.72 -5.04 -15.73
C LEU A 82 6.40 -4.59 -15.08
N LEU A 83 6.31 -3.32 -14.65
CA LEU A 83 5.05 -2.79 -14.07
C LEU A 83 3.89 -2.82 -15.07
N TRP A 84 4.17 -2.65 -16.36
CA TRP A 84 3.17 -2.83 -17.40
C TRP A 84 2.69 -4.27 -17.50
N GLN A 85 3.60 -5.24 -17.45
CA GLN A 85 3.26 -6.66 -17.47
C GLN A 85 2.46 -7.08 -16.22
N GLU A 86 2.79 -6.52 -15.05
CA GLU A 86 2.10 -6.82 -13.79
C GLU A 86 0.63 -6.39 -13.79
N SER A 87 0.35 -5.14 -14.17
CA SER A 87 -0.98 -4.56 -13.95
C SER A 87 -1.48 -3.65 -15.06
N ARG A 88 -0.68 -3.39 -16.10
CA ARG A 88 -0.92 -2.31 -17.07
C ARG A 88 -1.16 -0.97 -16.36
N PHE A 89 -0.33 -0.71 -15.36
CA PHE A 89 -0.42 0.42 -14.43
C PHE A 89 -1.75 0.53 -13.69
N ASP A 90 -2.41 -0.58 -13.36
CA ASP A 90 -3.61 -0.55 -12.53
C ASP A 90 -3.26 -0.60 -11.04
N ALA A 91 -3.30 0.55 -10.37
CA ALA A 91 -3.11 0.65 -8.92
C ALA A 91 -4.14 -0.15 -8.11
N ASN A 92 -5.27 -0.55 -8.71
CA ASN A 92 -6.33 -1.28 -8.05
C ASN A 92 -6.33 -2.79 -8.39
N ALA A 93 -5.36 -3.26 -9.18
CA ALA A 93 -5.33 -4.63 -9.68
C ALA A 93 -5.19 -5.66 -8.56
N ILE A 94 -5.88 -6.80 -8.73
CA ILE A 94 -5.74 -7.97 -7.87
C ILE A 94 -5.73 -9.23 -8.74
N SER A 95 -4.64 -10.00 -8.68
CA SER A 95 -4.57 -11.26 -9.43
C SER A 95 -5.45 -12.36 -8.81
N PRO A 96 -5.75 -13.44 -9.54
CA PRO A 96 -6.43 -14.62 -8.98
C PRO A 96 -5.68 -15.25 -7.80
N ALA A 97 -4.34 -15.16 -7.78
CA ALA A 97 -3.49 -15.63 -6.69
C ALA A 97 -3.47 -14.66 -5.49
N GLY A 98 -3.94 -13.43 -5.68
CA GLY A 98 -4.04 -12.41 -4.64
C GLY A 98 -2.88 -11.42 -4.62
N ALA A 99 -2.12 -11.30 -5.70
CA ALA A 99 -1.15 -10.23 -5.87
C ALA A 99 -1.86 -8.88 -5.99
N GLN A 100 -1.28 -7.79 -5.46
CA GLN A 100 -2.00 -6.53 -5.20
C GLN A 100 -1.30 -5.32 -5.81
N GLY A 101 -2.12 -4.44 -6.38
CA GLY A 101 -1.75 -3.09 -6.81
C GLY A 101 -0.89 -3.04 -8.06
N ILE A 102 -0.32 -1.86 -8.31
CA ILE A 102 0.37 -1.55 -9.57
C ILE A 102 1.57 -2.48 -9.84
N ALA A 103 2.24 -2.89 -8.76
CA ALA A 103 3.43 -3.75 -8.79
C ALA A 103 3.13 -5.21 -8.42
N GLN A 104 1.86 -5.57 -8.24
CA GLN A 104 1.40 -6.93 -7.95
C GLN A 104 2.19 -7.61 -6.81
N PHE A 105 2.37 -6.92 -5.69
CA PHE A 105 2.96 -7.56 -4.52
C PHE A 105 2.05 -8.65 -3.98
N MET A 106 2.59 -9.85 -3.76
CA MET A 106 1.93 -10.84 -2.93
C MET A 106 1.87 -10.33 -1.47
N PRO A 107 0.78 -10.57 -0.71
CA PRO A 107 0.65 -10.02 0.65
C PRO A 107 1.77 -10.41 1.60
N GLY A 108 2.30 -11.63 1.46
CA GLY A 108 3.46 -12.08 2.24
C GLY A 108 4.73 -11.32 1.91
N THR A 109 4.97 -11.05 0.62
CA THR A 109 6.10 -10.25 0.15
C THR A 109 5.95 -8.80 0.61
N ALA A 110 4.79 -8.17 0.43
CA ALA A 110 4.54 -6.80 0.91
C ALA A 110 4.93 -6.62 2.39
N ARG A 111 4.51 -7.54 3.27
CA ARG A 111 4.91 -7.52 4.69
C ARG A 111 6.42 -7.64 4.91
N ARG A 112 7.08 -8.60 4.24
CA ARG A 112 8.55 -8.77 4.36
C ARG A 112 9.32 -7.53 3.89
N ARG A 113 8.74 -6.77 2.95
CA ARG A 113 9.34 -5.56 2.38
C ARG A 113 8.88 -4.27 3.06
N GLY A 114 8.09 -4.37 4.13
CA GLY A 114 7.59 -3.20 4.87
C GLY A 114 6.59 -2.33 4.08
N LEU A 115 5.99 -2.86 3.01
CA LEU A 115 4.98 -2.15 2.22
C LEU A 115 3.61 -2.29 2.88
N ALA A 116 3.18 -1.24 3.57
CA ALA A 116 1.94 -1.23 4.36
C ALA A 116 0.67 -1.26 3.50
N ASP A 117 0.68 -0.57 2.35
CA ASP A 117 -0.43 -0.55 1.39
C ASP A 117 0.06 -0.81 -0.04
N PRO A 118 -0.06 -2.06 -0.55
CA PRO A 118 0.26 -2.36 -1.95
C PRO A 118 -0.60 -1.62 -2.99
N PHE A 119 -1.76 -1.08 -2.59
CA PHE A 119 -2.63 -0.29 -3.47
C PHE A 119 -2.26 1.20 -3.51
N ASN A 120 -1.31 1.65 -2.67
CA ASN A 120 -0.70 2.97 -2.82
C ASN A 120 0.39 2.90 -3.90
N PRO A 121 0.14 3.38 -5.13
CA PRO A 121 1.14 3.24 -6.20
C PRO A 121 2.41 4.06 -5.94
N ALA A 122 2.33 5.16 -5.17
CA ALA A 122 3.50 5.98 -4.88
C ALA A 122 4.53 5.18 -4.06
N GLU A 123 4.06 4.43 -3.06
CA GLU A 123 4.90 3.55 -2.24
C GLU A 123 5.24 2.24 -2.94
N ALA A 124 4.27 1.59 -3.59
CA ALA A 124 4.47 0.29 -4.22
C ALA A 124 5.50 0.34 -5.35
N ILE A 125 5.56 1.43 -6.14
CA ILE A 125 6.58 1.61 -7.19
C ILE A 125 7.98 1.72 -6.56
N ILE A 126 8.14 2.48 -5.47
CA ILE A 126 9.45 2.59 -4.78
C ILE A 126 9.88 1.23 -4.22
N ALA A 127 8.96 0.53 -3.54
CA ALA A 127 9.24 -0.79 -2.97
C ALA A 127 9.60 -1.82 -4.05
N SER A 128 8.90 -1.79 -5.20
CA SER A 128 9.17 -2.70 -6.32
C SER A 128 10.53 -2.44 -6.96
N ALA A 129 10.91 -1.17 -7.18
CA ALA A 129 12.22 -0.83 -7.74
C ALA A 129 13.38 -1.32 -6.86
N ARG A 130 13.28 -1.09 -5.54
CA ARG A 130 14.28 -1.56 -4.57
C ARG A 130 14.35 -3.08 -4.54
N TYR A 131 13.19 -3.74 -4.54
CA TYR A 131 13.15 -5.20 -4.56
C TYR A 131 13.77 -5.79 -5.83
N LEU A 132 13.45 -5.24 -6.99
CA LEU A 132 14.04 -5.67 -8.26
C LEU A 132 15.54 -5.40 -8.33
N SER A 133 16.02 -4.27 -7.83
CA SER A 133 17.46 -4.01 -7.74
C SER A 133 18.17 -5.05 -6.86
N GLU A 134 17.58 -5.44 -5.73
CA GLU A 134 18.16 -6.47 -4.87
C GLU A 134 18.14 -7.85 -5.54
N LEU A 135 17.06 -8.19 -6.25
CA LEU A 135 16.97 -9.41 -7.04
C LEU A 135 18.00 -9.43 -8.17
N GLU A 136 18.20 -8.32 -8.88
CA GLU A 136 19.23 -8.20 -9.91
C GLU A 136 20.63 -8.41 -9.32
N GLN A 137 20.94 -7.81 -8.17
CA GLN A 137 22.22 -8.01 -7.49
C GLN A 137 22.40 -9.45 -7.00
N THR A 138 21.32 -10.08 -6.53
CA THR A 138 21.34 -11.46 -6.00
C THR A 138 21.51 -12.49 -7.11
N PHE A 139 20.82 -12.33 -8.23
CA PHE A 139 20.80 -13.29 -9.33
C PHE A 139 21.70 -12.93 -10.51
N GLY A 140 22.29 -11.74 -10.53
CA GLY A 140 23.30 -11.30 -11.48
C GLY A 140 22.78 -10.79 -12.82
N SER A 141 21.46 -10.78 -13.06
CA SER A 141 20.88 -10.23 -14.29
C SER A 141 19.43 -9.80 -14.15
N LEU A 142 18.99 -8.87 -15.00
CA LEU A 142 17.59 -8.41 -15.08
C LEU A 142 16.62 -9.54 -15.42
N GLY A 143 17.02 -10.47 -16.29
CA GLY A 143 16.18 -11.61 -16.65
C GLY A 143 15.96 -12.56 -15.47
N LEU A 144 17.01 -12.88 -14.71
CA LEU A 144 16.88 -13.72 -13.52
C LEU A 144 16.16 -12.99 -12.38
N ALA A 145 16.31 -11.66 -12.29
CA ALA A 145 15.49 -10.84 -11.39
C ALA A 145 14.00 -10.93 -11.75
N ALA A 146 13.65 -10.89 -13.04
CA ALA A 146 12.27 -11.08 -13.50
C ALA A 146 11.74 -12.49 -13.18
N VAL A 147 12.57 -13.54 -13.32
CA VAL A 147 12.22 -14.90 -12.87
C VAL A 147 11.90 -14.89 -11.37
N ALA A 148 12.76 -14.29 -10.55
CA ALA A 148 12.60 -14.27 -9.10
C ALA A 148 11.36 -13.47 -8.67
N TYR A 149 11.09 -12.33 -9.32
CA TYR A 149 9.94 -11.49 -9.03
C TYR A 149 8.62 -12.21 -9.31
N ASN A 150 8.52 -12.90 -10.45
CA ASN A 150 7.30 -13.57 -10.87
C ASN A 150 7.11 -14.93 -10.20
N ALA A 151 8.15 -15.76 -10.15
CA ALA A 151 8.05 -17.16 -9.76
C ALA A 151 8.59 -17.48 -8.37
N GLY A 152 9.15 -16.48 -7.69
CA GLY A 152 9.76 -16.55 -6.37
C GLY A 152 11.27 -16.80 -6.40
N GLU A 153 11.96 -16.26 -5.39
CA GLU A 153 13.42 -16.36 -5.21
C GLU A 153 13.93 -17.80 -5.17
N ASP A 154 13.25 -18.70 -4.45
CA ASP A 154 13.65 -20.12 -4.37
C ASP A 154 13.66 -20.79 -5.75
N ARG A 155 12.68 -20.44 -6.60
CA ARG A 155 12.61 -20.99 -7.96
C ARG A 155 13.69 -20.40 -8.85
N ALA A 156 13.94 -19.10 -8.76
CA ALA A 156 15.03 -18.47 -9.48
C ALA A 156 16.39 -19.05 -9.08
N ALA A 157 16.61 -19.33 -7.78
CA ALA A 157 17.82 -19.96 -7.28
C ALA A 157 17.99 -21.39 -7.81
N ALA A 158 16.91 -22.19 -7.81
CA ALA A 158 16.94 -23.52 -8.39
C ALA A 158 17.23 -23.49 -9.90
N PHE A 159 16.62 -22.53 -10.62
CA PHE A 159 16.81 -22.36 -12.06
C PHE A 159 18.25 -21.96 -12.42
N LEU A 160 18.81 -21.02 -11.67
CA LEU A 160 20.21 -20.62 -11.76
C LEU A 160 21.15 -21.78 -11.42
N GLY A 161 20.79 -22.62 -10.46
CA GLY A 161 21.51 -23.83 -10.07
C GLY A 161 21.42 -25.02 -11.03
N GLY A 162 20.79 -24.86 -12.21
CA GLY A 162 20.75 -25.87 -13.26
C GLY A 162 19.44 -26.65 -13.38
N ASN A 163 18.40 -26.30 -12.62
CA ASN A 163 17.05 -26.84 -12.85
C ASN A 163 16.40 -26.11 -14.04
N ASP A 164 16.30 -26.77 -15.19
CA ASP A 164 15.76 -26.14 -16.41
C ASP A 164 14.24 -25.87 -16.39
N TRP A 165 13.51 -26.23 -15.34
CA TRP A 165 12.07 -26.09 -15.31
C TRP A 165 11.58 -24.76 -14.73
N LEU A 166 10.89 -23.97 -15.55
CA LEU A 166 10.07 -22.81 -15.16
C LEU A 166 8.62 -22.97 -15.64
N PRO A 167 7.63 -22.35 -14.96
CA PRO A 167 6.27 -22.25 -15.49
C PRO A 167 6.26 -21.52 -16.83
N ALA A 168 5.41 -21.96 -17.76
CA ALA A 168 5.24 -21.29 -19.05
C ALA A 168 4.85 -19.81 -18.90
N GLU A 169 4.10 -19.46 -17.84
CA GLU A 169 3.79 -18.08 -17.49
C GLU A 169 5.06 -17.26 -17.21
N THR A 170 6.01 -17.82 -16.45
CA THR A 170 7.28 -17.16 -16.11
C THR A 170 8.19 -17.01 -17.32
N GLU A 171 8.29 -18.04 -18.17
CA GLU A 171 9.07 -17.96 -19.42
C GLU A 171 8.54 -16.85 -20.33
N ALA A 172 7.21 -16.77 -20.49
CA ALA A 172 6.57 -15.71 -21.25
C ALA A 172 6.78 -14.34 -20.59
N TYR A 173 6.68 -14.27 -19.26
CA TYR A 173 6.89 -13.03 -18.49
C TYR A 173 8.28 -12.44 -18.74
N VAL A 174 9.33 -13.25 -18.63
CA VAL A 174 10.72 -12.80 -18.89
C VAL A 174 10.88 -12.36 -20.33
N SER A 175 10.36 -13.14 -21.28
CA SER A 175 10.47 -12.84 -22.72
C SER A 175 9.76 -11.54 -23.10
N LEU A 176 8.57 -11.29 -22.55
CA LEU A 176 7.80 -10.07 -22.84
C LEU A 176 8.46 -8.81 -22.28
N ILE A 177 9.10 -8.91 -21.12
CA ILE A 177 9.76 -7.76 -20.47
C ILE A 177 11.12 -7.50 -21.13
N THR A 178 11.91 -8.55 -21.32
CA THR A 178 13.33 -8.41 -21.64
C THR A 178 13.66 -8.65 -23.11
N GLY A 179 12.77 -9.27 -23.88
CA GLY A 179 13.04 -9.68 -25.26
C GLY A 179 13.91 -10.95 -25.39
N LEU A 180 14.29 -11.58 -24.28
CA LEU A 180 15.08 -12.82 -24.23
C LEU A 180 14.40 -13.85 -23.32
N THR A 181 14.71 -15.14 -23.52
CA THR A 181 14.21 -16.21 -22.64
C THR A 181 14.94 -16.20 -21.30
N ALA A 182 14.37 -16.84 -20.27
CA ALA A 182 15.05 -17.00 -18.99
C ALA A 182 16.38 -17.76 -19.14
N LYS A 183 16.44 -18.71 -20.08
CA LYS A 183 17.63 -19.49 -20.39
C LYS A 183 18.75 -18.64 -21.01
N ASP A 184 18.42 -17.78 -21.98
CA ASP A 184 19.40 -16.85 -22.58
C ASP A 184 20.07 -15.99 -21.50
N TRP A 185 19.27 -15.48 -20.56
CA TRP A 185 19.78 -14.70 -19.42
C TRP A 185 20.64 -15.51 -18.46
N ARG A 186 20.29 -16.76 -18.20
CA ARG A 186 21.13 -17.67 -17.38
C ARG A 186 22.46 -17.97 -18.05
N GLU A 187 22.47 -18.07 -19.37
CA GLU A 187 23.66 -18.37 -20.19
C GLU A 187 24.50 -17.13 -20.49
N GLY A 188 24.11 -15.96 -19.98
CA GLY A 188 24.88 -14.72 -20.09
C GLY A 188 24.75 -14.02 -21.45
N ALA A 189 23.62 -14.20 -22.14
CA ALA A 189 23.32 -13.44 -23.36
C ALA A 189 23.37 -11.93 -23.09
N ALA A 190 23.88 -11.17 -24.06
CA ALA A 190 23.92 -9.72 -23.96
C ALA A 190 22.49 -9.15 -23.93
N PRO A 191 22.19 -8.22 -23.02
CA PRO A 191 20.86 -7.61 -22.94
C PRO A 191 20.53 -6.83 -24.22
N PRO A 192 19.32 -6.96 -24.78
CA PRO A 192 18.90 -6.13 -25.90
C PRO A 192 18.60 -4.70 -25.43
N ASP A 193 18.40 -3.80 -26.40
CA ASP A 193 17.93 -2.44 -26.11
C ASP A 193 16.49 -2.48 -25.58
N LEU A 194 16.32 -2.22 -24.28
CA LEU A 194 15.02 -2.26 -23.62
C LEU A 194 14.20 -0.98 -23.82
N ARG A 195 14.77 0.07 -24.44
CA ARG A 195 14.11 1.37 -24.59
C ARG A 195 12.70 1.23 -25.14
N LEU A 196 11.77 1.99 -24.54
CA LEU A 196 10.37 2.03 -25.00
C LEU A 196 10.23 2.71 -26.36
N ASP A 197 11.12 3.66 -26.63
CA ASP A 197 11.19 4.43 -27.87
C ASP A 197 12.67 4.80 -28.10
N PRO A 198 13.21 4.62 -29.31
CA PRO A 198 14.63 4.84 -29.59
C PRO A 198 15.04 6.32 -29.58
N VAL A 199 14.07 7.25 -29.59
CA VAL A 199 14.32 8.69 -29.73
C VAL A 199 13.75 9.48 -28.55
N LYS A 200 12.56 9.13 -28.07
CA LYS A 200 11.88 9.92 -27.03
C LYS A 200 12.55 9.79 -25.67
N PRO A 201 12.61 10.88 -24.87
CA PRO A 201 12.95 10.79 -23.45
C PRO A 201 12.02 9.83 -22.72
N PHE A 202 12.54 9.10 -21.73
CA PHE A 202 11.82 8.07 -20.97
C PHE A 202 10.40 8.49 -20.58
N ARG A 203 10.23 9.65 -19.92
CA ARG A 203 8.92 10.11 -19.43
C ARG A 203 7.89 10.25 -20.55
N GLN A 204 8.29 10.75 -21.72
CA GLN A 204 7.39 10.90 -22.87
C GLN A 204 7.03 9.54 -23.48
N ALA A 205 8.00 8.63 -23.56
CA ALA A 205 7.78 7.28 -24.05
C ALA A 205 6.84 6.48 -23.13
N CYS A 206 7.04 6.56 -21.81
CA CYS A 206 6.18 5.93 -20.80
C CYS A 206 4.73 6.43 -20.88
N VAL A 207 4.53 7.76 -20.96
CA VAL A 207 3.18 8.33 -21.11
C VAL A 207 2.54 7.90 -22.42
N SER A 208 3.32 7.79 -23.50
CA SER A 208 2.84 7.33 -24.82
C SER A 208 2.39 5.87 -24.78
N GLN A 209 3.16 4.99 -24.12
CA GLN A 209 2.81 3.58 -23.94
C GLN A 209 1.49 3.41 -23.17
N ALA A 210 1.29 4.21 -22.14
CA ALA A 210 0.10 4.16 -21.28
C ALA A 210 -1.03 5.09 -21.75
N ARG A 211 -1.05 5.50 -23.03
CA ARG A 211 -2.09 6.38 -23.57
C ARG A 211 -3.47 5.76 -23.40
N GLY A 212 -4.41 6.52 -22.83
CA GLY A 212 -5.76 6.06 -22.53
C GLY A 212 -5.87 5.22 -21.25
N ARG A 213 -4.76 4.96 -20.54
CA ARG A 213 -4.79 4.38 -19.21
C ARG A 213 -5.14 5.46 -18.18
N GLY A 214 -5.88 5.05 -17.16
CA GLY A 214 -6.26 5.87 -16.02
C GLY A 214 -7.07 5.05 -15.03
N ILE A 215 -7.32 5.61 -13.86
CA ILE A 215 -8.22 5.05 -12.86
C ILE A 215 -9.34 6.05 -12.59
N VAL A 216 -10.51 5.58 -12.17
CA VAL A 216 -11.63 6.46 -11.78
C VAL A 216 -11.44 6.98 -10.35
N ALA A 217 -10.91 6.13 -9.48
CA ALA A 217 -10.57 6.43 -8.11
C ALA A 217 -9.52 5.43 -7.63
N PHE A 218 -8.73 5.82 -6.64
CA PHE A 218 -7.96 4.84 -5.89
C PHE A 218 -8.93 3.93 -5.14
N ARG A 219 -8.67 2.63 -5.20
CA ARG A 219 -9.26 1.72 -4.24
C ARG A 219 -8.87 2.26 -2.86
N PRO A 220 -9.79 2.26 -1.88
CA PRO A 220 -9.33 2.27 -0.50
C PRO A 220 -8.27 1.17 -0.40
N PRO A 221 -7.18 1.36 0.36
CA PRO A 221 -6.38 0.21 0.81
C PRO A 221 -7.38 -0.88 1.19
N ASP A 222 -7.19 -2.16 0.84
CA ASP A 222 -8.05 -3.21 1.38
C ASP A 222 -7.98 -3.05 2.91
N GLY A 223 -8.96 -2.34 3.47
CA GLY A 223 -8.69 -1.43 4.57
C GLY A 223 -7.98 -2.22 5.62
N GLN A 224 -6.74 -1.82 5.97
CA GLN A 224 -5.89 -2.54 6.94
C GLN A 224 -6.83 -3.10 7.96
N ALA A 225 -7.01 -4.43 7.93
CA ALA A 225 -8.17 -5.02 8.56
C ALA A 225 -8.15 -4.50 10.00
N ARG A 226 -9.14 -3.71 10.38
CA ARG A 226 -9.15 -3.17 11.73
C ARG A 226 -9.31 -4.38 12.67
N PRO A 227 -8.84 -4.33 13.92
CA PRO A 227 -8.91 -5.49 14.82
C PRO A 227 -10.28 -6.17 14.88
N TRP A 228 -11.37 -5.43 14.65
CA TRP A 228 -12.73 -5.93 14.53
C TRP A 228 -13.40 -5.52 13.23
N GLY A 229 -14.34 -6.33 12.74
CA GLY A 229 -15.13 -6.06 11.54
C GLY A 229 -16.61 -6.36 11.73
N ALA A 230 -17.46 -5.42 11.32
CA ALA A 230 -18.89 -5.60 11.12
C ALA A 230 -19.12 -6.13 9.69
N ILE A 231 -19.19 -7.46 9.55
CA ILE A 231 -19.27 -8.16 8.27
C ILE A 231 -20.71 -8.13 7.76
N LEU A 232 -20.92 -7.50 6.62
CA LEU A 232 -22.23 -7.37 5.98
C LEU A 232 -22.50 -8.43 4.89
N TYR A 233 -21.45 -9.08 4.36
CA TYR A 233 -21.58 -10.14 3.38
C TYR A 233 -20.29 -10.97 3.28
N ALA A 234 -20.42 -12.26 2.98
CA ALA A 234 -19.29 -13.16 2.77
C ALA A 234 -19.54 -14.10 1.58
N ASN A 235 -18.52 -14.34 0.75
CA ASN A 235 -18.60 -15.29 -0.35
C ASN A 235 -17.21 -15.83 -0.73
N ALA A 236 -17.15 -17.06 -1.25
CA ALA A 236 -15.92 -17.64 -1.77
C ALA A 236 -15.34 -16.86 -2.95
N ARG A 237 -16.19 -16.22 -3.78
CA ARG A 237 -15.76 -15.41 -4.93
C ARG A 237 -15.80 -13.93 -4.58
N ARG A 238 -14.65 -13.23 -4.63
CA ARG A 238 -14.54 -11.79 -4.37
C ARG A 238 -15.51 -10.95 -5.23
N SER A 239 -15.64 -11.27 -6.51
CA SER A 239 -16.57 -10.58 -7.42
C SER A 239 -18.03 -10.62 -6.95
N ALA A 240 -18.45 -11.69 -6.25
CA ALA A 240 -19.81 -11.77 -5.73
C ALA A 240 -20.00 -10.83 -4.53
N VAL A 241 -18.97 -10.71 -3.69
CA VAL A 241 -18.94 -9.76 -2.57
C VAL A 241 -19.00 -8.32 -3.09
N GLU A 242 -18.18 -7.99 -4.07
CA GLU A 242 -18.13 -6.65 -4.67
C GLU A 242 -19.45 -6.28 -5.37
N ARG A 243 -20.09 -7.22 -6.09
CA ARG A 243 -21.42 -7.00 -6.67
C ARG A 243 -22.47 -6.72 -5.59
N ARG A 244 -22.45 -7.47 -4.48
CA ARG A 244 -23.36 -7.25 -3.35
C ARG A 244 -23.15 -5.86 -2.73
N VAL A 245 -21.90 -5.47 -2.47
CA VAL A 245 -21.56 -4.13 -1.95
C VAL A 245 -22.02 -3.03 -2.90
N SER A 246 -21.77 -3.19 -4.20
CA SER A 246 -22.20 -2.22 -5.22
C SER A 246 -23.72 -2.04 -5.25
N GLY A 247 -24.47 -3.14 -5.11
CA GLY A 247 -25.93 -3.09 -4.97
C GLY A 247 -26.38 -2.34 -3.72
N LEU A 248 -25.76 -2.62 -2.57
CA LEU A 248 -26.07 -1.95 -1.31
C LEU A 248 -25.73 -0.45 -1.32
N ARG A 249 -24.64 -0.06 -2.01
CA ARG A 249 -24.28 1.36 -2.22
C ARG A 249 -25.33 2.08 -3.06
N ARG A 250 -25.75 1.50 -4.19
CA ARG A 250 -26.78 2.11 -5.06
C ARG A 250 -28.11 2.28 -4.35
N ALA A 251 -28.46 1.37 -3.46
CA ALA A 251 -29.66 1.44 -2.63
C ALA A 251 -29.50 2.32 -1.37
N GLY A 252 -28.38 3.02 -1.21
CA GLY A 252 -28.17 3.97 -0.10
C GLY A 252 -27.84 3.34 1.26
N HIS A 253 -27.85 2.00 1.40
CA HIS A 253 -27.64 1.35 2.70
C HIS A 253 -26.26 1.62 3.31
N LEU A 254 -25.25 1.91 2.47
CA LEU A 254 -23.85 2.10 2.87
C LEU A 254 -23.41 3.56 2.86
N GLU A 255 -24.34 4.51 2.88
CA GLU A 255 -24.00 5.93 2.92
C GLU A 255 -23.21 6.29 4.20
N GLY A 256 -22.10 7.00 4.01
CA GLY A 256 -21.15 7.38 5.07
C GLY A 256 -20.44 6.18 5.73
N MET A 257 -20.40 5.03 5.05
CA MET A 257 -19.75 3.81 5.56
C MET A 257 -18.62 3.39 4.63
N GLU A 258 -17.41 3.33 5.19
CA GLU A 258 -16.26 2.76 4.48
C GLU A 258 -16.29 1.23 4.59
N VAL A 259 -16.37 0.57 3.44
CA VAL A 259 -16.40 -0.90 3.36
C VAL A 259 -15.02 -1.39 2.94
N SER A 260 -14.40 -2.19 3.81
CA SER A 260 -13.18 -2.94 3.51
C SER A 260 -13.51 -4.37 3.09
N PHE A 261 -12.62 -4.94 2.27
CA PHE A 261 -12.71 -6.31 1.83
C PHE A 261 -11.60 -7.12 2.46
N VAL A 262 -11.96 -8.17 3.21
CA VAL A 262 -10.97 -8.98 3.94
C VAL A 262 -11.13 -10.44 3.57
N ARG A 263 -10.01 -11.13 3.34
CA ARG A 263 -10.02 -12.58 3.15
C ARG A 263 -9.79 -13.23 4.50
N ARG A 264 -10.76 -14.01 4.97
CA ARG A 264 -10.72 -14.63 6.31
C ARG A 264 -11.39 -15.99 6.33
N ARG A 265 -11.04 -16.81 7.33
CA ARG A 265 -11.84 -17.99 7.66
C ARG A 265 -13.08 -17.53 8.44
N MET A 266 -14.23 -18.09 8.09
CA MET A 266 -15.48 -17.86 8.80
C MET A 266 -15.75 -19.08 9.69
N PRO A 267 -16.38 -18.92 10.87
CA PRO A 267 -16.65 -20.04 11.77
C PRO A 267 -17.39 -21.22 11.12
N ALA A 268 -18.22 -20.96 10.12
CA ALA A 268 -19.03 -21.95 9.42
C ALA A 268 -18.47 -22.38 8.04
N GLN A 269 -17.27 -21.94 7.65
CA GLN A 269 -16.71 -22.27 6.32
C GLN A 269 -15.35 -22.95 6.39
N PRO A 270 -15.15 -24.07 5.68
CA PRO A 270 -13.89 -24.82 5.72
C PRO A 270 -12.75 -24.08 5.03
N ARG A 271 -13.07 -23.26 4.02
CA ARG A 271 -12.09 -22.48 3.25
C ARG A 271 -12.22 -20.99 3.56
N PRO A 272 -11.11 -20.22 3.52
CA PRO A 272 -11.17 -18.77 3.60
C PRO A 272 -12.07 -18.18 2.52
N VAL A 273 -12.89 -17.21 2.90
CA VAL A 273 -13.78 -16.46 2.00
C VAL A 273 -13.42 -14.99 2.00
N HIS A 274 -13.93 -14.27 1.01
CA HIS A 274 -13.90 -12.82 0.99
C HIS A 274 -15.11 -12.29 1.77
N THR A 275 -14.87 -11.34 2.66
CA THR A 275 -15.90 -10.60 3.39
C THR A 275 -15.90 -9.15 2.97
N ALA A 276 -17.07 -8.54 2.99
CA ALA A 276 -17.23 -7.08 3.03
C ALA A 276 -17.56 -6.70 4.47
N GLN A 277 -16.83 -5.74 5.03
CA GLN A 277 -17.00 -5.34 6.42
C GLN A 277 -16.73 -3.85 6.64
N ILE A 278 -17.25 -3.32 7.74
CA ILE A 278 -16.83 -2.02 8.28
C ILE A 278 -15.86 -2.31 9.42
N GLY A 279 -14.62 -1.81 9.30
CA GLY A 279 -13.58 -2.03 10.31
C GLY A 279 -13.75 -1.15 11.54
N ALA A 280 -13.37 -1.65 12.72
CA ALA A 280 -13.29 -0.90 13.96
C ALA A 280 -12.14 -1.37 14.86
N ASP A 281 -11.61 -0.47 15.69
CA ASP A 281 -10.52 -0.78 16.63
C ASP A 281 -10.96 -1.64 17.82
N SER A 282 -12.28 -1.73 18.07
CA SER A 282 -12.87 -2.46 19.18
C SER A 282 -14.12 -3.25 18.78
N ARG A 283 -14.44 -4.28 19.58
CA ARG A 283 -15.66 -5.07 19.40
C ARG A 283 -16.92 -4.21 19.51
N SER A 284 -16.95 -3.25 20.43
CA SER A 284 -18.07 -2.33 20.62
C SER A 284 -18.24 -1.42 19.40
N GLY A 285 -17.15 -0.87 18.85
CA GLY A 285 -17.20 -0.08 17.61
C GLY A 285 -17.77 -0.89 16.45
N ALA A 286 -17.31 -2.13 16.26
CA ALA A 286 -17.86 -3.02 15.24
C ALA A 286 -19.34 -3.34 15.49
N ALA A 287 -19.76 -3.54 16.74
CA ALA A 287 -21.17 -3.73 17.09
C ALA A 287 -22.03 -2.51 16.75
N SER A 288 -21.55 -1.29 16.98
CA SER A 288 -22.24 -0.06 16.58
C SER A 288 -22.41 0.05 15.06
N HIS A 289 -21.38 -0.29 14.28
CA HIS A 289 -21.52 -0.37 12.82
C HIS A 289 -22.54 -1.43 12.39
N CYS A 290 -22.52 -2.58 13.05
CA CYS A 290 -23.45 -3.67 12.78
C CYS A 290 -24.90 -3.27 13.05
N ALA A 291 -25.15 -2.57 14.16
CA ALA A 291 -26.47 -2.02 14.48
C ALA A 291 -26.96 -0.99 13.44
N ARG A 292 -26.07 -0.15 12.92
CA ARG A 292 -26.40 0.79 11.83
C ARG A 292 -26.75 0.07 10.53
N LEU A 293 -26.05 -1.03 10.21
CA LEU A 293 -26.33 -1.86 9.04
C LEU A 293 -27.68 -2.56 9.16
N THR A 294 -27.97 -3.17 10.31
CA THR A 294 -29.23 -3.88 10.55
C THR A 294 -30.42 -2.92 10.57
N ALA A 295 -30.26 -1.71 11.13
CA ALA A 295 -31.28 -0.65 11.05
C ALA A 295 -31.62 -0.24 9.61
N ARG A 296 -30.70 -0.47 8.67
CA ARG A 296 -30.89 -0.23 7.23
C ARG A 296 -31.25 -1.51 6.47
N GLY A 297 -31.61 -2.60 7.14
CA GLY A 297 -32.02 -3.87 6.52
C GLY A 297 -30.87 -4.73 5.98
N VAL A 298 -29.62 -4.46 6.38
CA VAL A 298 -28.46 -5.24 5.97
C VAL A 298 -28.06 -6.21 7.09
N ALA A 299 -28.10 -7.51 6.80
CA ALA A 299 -27.62 -8.53 7.73
C ALA A 299 -26.15 -8.30 8.07
N CYS A 300 -25.79 -8.46 9.34
CA CYS A 300 -24.43 -8.23 9.79
C CYS A 300 -24.03 -9.17 10.93
N ILE A 301 -22.74 -9.54 10.97
CA ILE A 301 -22.10 -10.21 12.09
C ILE A 301 -20.83 -9.48 12.52
N VAL A 302 -20.50 -9.52 13.81
CA VAL A 302 -19.26 -8.92 14.35
C VAL A 302 -18.23 -10.01 14.56
N LEU A 303 -17.06 -9.87 13.94
CA LEU A 303 -15.95 -10.80 14.15
C LEU A 303 -14.62 -10.05 14.33
N LYS A 304 -13.73 -10.60 15.17
CA LYS A 304 -12.33 -10.17 15.26
C LYS A 304 -11.61 -10.55 13.97
N ASN A 305 -10.72 -9.71 13.46
CA ASN A 305 -9.85 -10.05 12.33
C ASN A 305 -8.54 -10.62 12.86
N ASP A 306 -8.01 -11.62 12.15
CA ASP A 306 -6.69 -12.20 12.42
C ASP A 306 -5.68 -11.33 11.64
N LEU A 307 -5.08 -10.36 12.35
CA LEU A 307 -4.12 -9.40 11.81
C LEU A 307 -2.69 -9.94 11.84
#